data_AF-A0A4S2KG44-F1
#
_entry.id   AF-A0A4S2KG44-F1
#
_cell.length_a   1.000
_cell.length_b   1.000
_cell.length_c   1.000
_cell.angle_alpha   90.00
_cell.angle_beta   90.00
_cell.angle_gamma   90.00
#
_symmetry.space_group_name_H-M   'P 1'
#
loop_
_entity.id
_entity.type
_entity.pdbx_description
1 polymer ?
#
loop_
_entity_poly.entity_id
_entity_poly.type
_entity_poly.pdbx_seq_one_letter_code
_entity_poly.pdbx_strand_id
1 'polypeptide(L)'
;MFSCKQITTFVYDTKDFNFIINSCEENESLFDNVLKHMWKQAEEIKAFRYILNIRESKTLKGKYRFLIQLNPDRAQCRRAPESITSTLQSFSPIGFNFTKLTQQEILFDIGNGDTNDIVAINASPLEQSHCLLLTERLKCLPQIMTEYSLRKVIELCLLSNLW
;
A
#
# COMPACT_ATOMS: atom_id res chain seq x y z
N MET A 1 -14.94 17.77 17.99
CA MET A 1 -14.20 18.53 16.97
C MET A 1 -13.10 17.60 16.46
N PHE A 2 -13.33 16.89 15.35
CA PHE A 2 -12.29 16.02 14.80
C PHE A 2 -11.23 16.94 14.19
N SER A 3 -10.05 17.00 14.82
CA SER A 3 -8.89 17.62 14.21
C SER A 3 -8.65 16.92 12.88
N CYS A 4 -8.80 17.64 11.78
CA CYS A 4 -8.53 17.13 10.44
C CYS A 4 -7.00 17.02 10.33
N LYS A 5 -6.46 15.86 10.73
CA LYS A 5 -5.01 15.61 10.82
C LYS A 5 -4.43 15.65 9.41
N GLN A 6 -3.83 16.77 9.03
CA GLN A 6 -3.27 16.99 7.69
C GLN A 6 -2.43 15.79 7.23
N ILE A 7 -2.65 15.35 5.98
CA ILE A 7 -1.88 14.25 5.39
C ILE A 7 -0.44 14.75 5.21
N THR A 8 0.50 14.02 5.79
CA THR A 8 1.94 14.34 5.68
C THR A 8 2.43 13.98 4.28
N THR A 9 3.30 14.81 3.72
CA THR A 9 4.04 14.49 2.49
C THR A 9 5.40 13.89 2.84
N PHE A 10 5.68 12.70 2.32
CA PHE A 10 6.99 12.07 2.36
C PHE A 10 7.81 12.58 1.18
N VAL A 11 8.86 13.34 1.48
CA VAL A 11 9.74 13.96 0.49
C VAL A 11 11.01 13.13 0.38
N TYR A 12 11.47 12.88 -0.83
CA TYR A 12 12.70 12.17 -1.14
C TYR A 12 13.34 12.73 -2.41
N ASP A 13 14.64 12.49 -2.57
CA ASP A 13 15.37 12.73 -3.80
C ASP A 13 16.24 11.52 -4.19
N THR A 14 17.00 11.65 -5.28
CA THR A 14 17.81 10.55 -5.82
C THR A 14 18.92 10.05 -4.89
N LYS A 15 19.30 10.84 -3.87
CA LYS A 15 20.32 10.47 -2.88
C LYS A 15 19.77 9.49 -1.84
N ASP A 16 18.46 9.43 -1.68
CA ASP A 16 17.78 8.50 -0.78
C ASP A 16 17.65 7.09 -1.39
N PHE A 17 18.01 6.91 -2.67
CA PHE A 17 17.89 5.65 -3.38
C PHE A 17 18.99 4.65 -3.00
N ASN A 18 18.55 3.46 -2.61
CA ASN A 18 19.37 2.31 -2.30
C ASN A 18 19.51 1.43 -3.55
N PHE A 19 20.63 1.56 -4.24
CA PHE A 19 20.95 0.74 -5.42
C PHE A 19 21.60 -0.60 -5.08
N ILE A 20 21.96 -0.79 -3.81
CA ILE A 20 22.62 -2.00 -3.31
C ILE A 20 21.60 -2.81 -2.52
N ILE A 21 21.17 -3.94 -3.07
CA ILE A 21 20.36 -4.92 -2.36
C ILE A 21 21.32 -5.75 -1.51
N ASN A 22 21.57 -5.32 -0.27
CA ASN A 22 22.47 -6.01 0.64
C ASN A 22 21.67 -7.01 1.48
N SER A 23 21.72 -8.30 1.13
CA SER A 23 20.96 -9.38 1.79
C SER A 23 21.34 -9.66 3.25
N CYS A 24 22.24 -8.86 3.84
CA CYS A 24 22.86 -9.15 5.14
C CYS A 24 22.77 -8.00 6.16
N GLU A 25 22.34 -6.79 5.77
CA GLU A 25 22.21 -5.67 6.69
C GLU A 25 20.74 -5.29 6.88
N GLU A 26 20.19 -5.62 8.06
CA GLU A 26 18.81 -5.33 8.46
C GLU A 26 18.62 -3.85 8.88
N ASN A 27 19.16 -2.90 8.11
CA ASN A 27 19.03 -1.48 8.42
C ASN A 27 17.84 -0.88 7.67
N GLU A 28 16.75 -0.62 8.39
CA GLU A 28 15.55 0.04 7.86
C GLU A 28 15.87 1.46 7.35
N SER A 29 15.44 1.76 6.12
CA SER A 29 15.53 3.12 5.57
C SER A 29 14.56 4.09 6.28
N LEU A 30 14.70 5.39 6.02
CA LEU A 30 13.70 6.37 6.47
C LEU A 30 12.29 6.02 5.93
N PHE A 31 12.21 5.58 4.68
CA PHE A 31 10.95 5.19 4.06
C PHE A 31 10.31 3.98 4.77
N ASP A 32 11.11 2.95 5.09
CA ASP A 32 10.64 1.76 5.80
C ASP A 32 10.07 2.12 7.19
N ASN A 33 10.80 2.96 7.92
CA ASN A 33 10.39 3.44 9.24
C ASN A 33 9.07 4.23 9.17
N VAL A 34 8.96 5.16 8.22
CA VAL A 34 7.73 5.96 8.03
C VAL A 34 6.57 5.06 7.64
N LEU A 35 6.76 4.13 6.69
CA LEU A 35 5.71 3.21 6.25
C LEU A 35 5.22 2.34 7.41
N LYS A 36 6.12 1.70 8.16
CA LYS A 36 5.77 0.86 9.32
C LYS A 36 5.04 1.67 10.39
N HIS A 37 5.53 2.87 10.70
CA HIS A 37 4.93 3.75 11.70
C HIS A 37 3.50 4.16 11.30
N MET A 38 3.32 4.66 10.08
CA MET A 38 2.01 5.12 9.60
C MET A 38 1.02 3.98 9.44
N TRP A 39 1.47 2.81 8.95
CA TRP A 39 0.63 1.61 8.86
C TRP A 39 0.15 1.16 10.25
N LYS A 40 1.04 1.18 11.25
CA LYS A 40 0.68 0.85 12.64
C LYS A 40 -0.29 1.86 13.24
N GLN A 41 -0.11 3.16 13.00
CA GLN A 41 -1.07 4.19 13.42
C GLN A 41 -2.45 3.95 12.81
N ALA A 42 -2.52 3.57 11.53
CA ALA A 42 -3.77 3.23 10.86
C ALA A 42 -4.46 2.01 11.51
N GLU A 43 -3.68 1.05 12.02
CA GLU A 43 -4.20 -0.12 12.73
C GLU A 43 -4.75 0.26 14.12
N GLU A 44 -4.01 1.10 14.86
CA GLU A 44 -4.41 1.60 16.19
C GLU A 44 -5.74 2.37 16.15
N ILE A 45 -5.98 3.14 15.08
CA ILE A 45 -7.26 3.85 14.87
C ILE A 45 -8.34 2.99 14.19
N LYS A 46 -8.05 1.71 13.90
CA LYS A 46 -8.95 0.76 13.23
C LYS A 46 -9.43 1.22 11.85
N ALA A 47 -8.54 1.78 11.04
CA ALA A 47 -8.84 2.20 9.67
C ALA A 47 -9.07 1.01 8.70
N PHE A 48 -8.60 -0.19 9.07
CA PHE A 48 -8.77 -1.41 8.29
C PHE A 48 -10.13 -2.08 8.52
N ARG A 49 -10.55 -2.95 7.60
CA ARG A 49 -11.79 -3.75 7.76
C ARG A 49 -11.72 -4.79 8.88
N TYR A 50 -10.52 -5.19 9.25
CA TYR A 50 -10.21 -6.11 10.35
C TYR A 50 -8.78 -5.84 10.82
N ILE A 51 -8.48 -6.22 12.07
CA ILE A 51 -7.11 -6.19 12.60
C ILE A 51 -6.38 -7.42 12.07
N LEU A 52 -5.15 -7.25 11.58
CA LEU A 52 -4.39 -8.34 10.99
C LEU A 52 -4.16 -9.45 12.03
N ASN A 53 -4.60 -10.67 11.71
CA ASN A 53 -4.57 -11.81 12.63
C ASN A 53 -4.12 -13.08 11.92
N ILE A 54 -2.81 -13.17 11.65
CA ILE A 54 -2.20 -14.37 11.09
C ILE A 54 -1.99 -15.36 12.24
N ARG A 55 -2.84 -16.38 12.33
CA ARG A 55 -2.82 -17.34 13.44
C ARG A 55 -1.73 -18.38 13.31
N GLU A 56 -1.49 -18.81 12.07
CA GLU A 56 -0.51 -19.84 11.74
C GLU A 56 0.14 -19.49 10.41
N SER A 57 1.42 -19.81 10.29
CA SER A 57 2.13 -19.78 9.01
C SER A 57 3.05 -20.98 8.88
N LYS A 58 3.19 -21.48 7.65
CA LYS A 58 4.08 -22.59 7.34
C LYS A 58 4.68 -22.44 5.95
N THR A 59 5.98 -22.62 5.86
CA THR A 59 6.67 -22.81 4.59
C THR A 59 6.62 -24.30 4.22
N LEU A 60 6.06 -24.61 3.05
CA LEU A 60 5.99 -25.97 2.55
C LEU A 60 7.37 -26.50 2.13
N LYS A 61 7.52 -27.83 2.21
CA LYS A 61 8.70 -28.52 1.68
C LYS A 61 8.63 -28.56 0.14
N GLY A 62 9.78 -28.74 -0.51
CA GLY A 62 9.91 -28.85 -1.97
C GLY A 62 10.62 -27.65 -2.59
N LYS A 63 10.85 -27.73 -3.91
CA LYS A 63 11.68 -26.76 -4.67
C LYS A 63 11.24 -25.30 -4.49
N TYR A 64 9.95 -25.04 -4.48
CA TYR A 64 9.39 -23.69 -4.52
C TYR A 64 9.07 -23.08 -3.15
N ARG A 65 9.10 -23.88 -2.08
CA ARG A 65 8.96 -23.41 -0.69
C ARG A 65 7.78 -22.43 -0.46
N PHE A 66 6.58 -22.78 -0.91
CA PHE A 66 5.40 -21.91 -0.76
C PHE A 66 5.12 -21.55 0.70
N LEU A 67 4.84 -20.27 0.97
CA LEU A 67 4.34 -19.79 2.26
C LEU A 67 2.81 -19.92 2.31
N ILE A 68 2.29 -20.55 3.35
CA ILE A 68 0.86 -20.62 3.66
C ILE A 68 0.62 -19.87 4.97
N GLN A 69 -0.43 -19.04 5.00
CA GLN A 69 -0.84 -18.26 6.17
C GLN A 69 -2.34 -18.41 6.43
N LEU A 70 -2.71 -18.68 7.67
CA LEU A 70 -4.10 -18.72 8.12
C LEU A 70 -4.51 -17.34 8.65
N ASN A 71 -5.26 -16.60 7.83
CA ASN A 71 -5.86 -15.31 8.15
C ASN A 71 -7.40 -15.38 8.02
N PRO A 72 -8.11 -15.85 9.07
CA PRO A 72 -9.56 -16.10 8.99
C PRO A 72 -10.38 -14.84 8.74
N ASP A 73 -9.99 -13.73 9.38
CA ASP A 73 -10.74 -12.48 9.34
C ASP A 73 -10.74 -11.90 7.92
N ARG A 74 -9.65 -12.06 7.18
CA ARG A 74 -9.61 -11.67 5.76
C ARG A 74 -10.63 -12.40 4.90
N ALA A 75 -10.82 -13.69 5.11
CA ALA A 75 -11.76 -14.48 4.31
C ALA A 75 -13.21 -13.97 4.47
N GLN A 76 -13.55 -13.48 5.66
CA GLN A 76 -14.88 -12.99 6.01
C GLN A 76 -15.07 -11.50 5.72
N CYS A 77 -14.06 -10.68 5.98
CA CYS A 77 -14.17 -9.21 5.96
C CYS A 77 -13.75 -8.58 4.64
N ARG A 78 -13.09 -9.32 3.72
CA ARG A 78 -12.70 -8.77 2.42
C ARG A 78 -13.91 -8.26 1.63
N ARG A 79 -13.71 -7.21 0.85
CA ARG A 79 -14.73 -6.70 -0.07
C ARG A 79 -15.13 -7.79 -1.07
N ALA A 80 -16.42 -7.85 -1.39
CA ALA A 80 -16.91 -8.65 -2.50
C ALA A 80 -16.21 -8.20 -3.81
N PRO A 81 -15.66 -9.13 -4.61
CA PRO A 81 -15.09 -8.81 -5.91
C PRO A 81 -16.12 -8.16 -6.84
N GLU A 82 -15.69 -7.19 -7.62
CA GLU A 82 -16.50 -6.69 -8.73
C GLU A 82 -16.48 -7.66 -9.92
N SER A 83 -17.53 -7.63 -10.73
CA SER A 83 -17.55 -8.34 -12.00
C SER A 83 -16.66 -7.60 -12.99
N ILE A 84 -15.48 -8.15 -13.27
CA ILE A 84 -14.55 -7.62 -14.27
C ILE A 84 -14.80 -8.38 -15.57
N THR A 85 -15.37 -7.69 -16.56
CA THR A 85 -15.66 -8.27 -17.89
C THR A 85 -14.59 -7.96 -18.92
N SER A 86 -13.73 -6.97 -18.66
CA SER A 86 -12.66 -6.52 -19.55
C SER A 86 -11.50 -5.92 -18.77
N THR A 87 -10.28 -6.12 -19.27
CA THR A 87 -9.07 -5.46 -18.77
C THR A 87 -9.04 -3.96 -19.11
N LEU A 88 -9.81 -3.54 -20.13
CA LEU A 88 -9.94 -2.14 -20.57
C LEU A 88 -11.26 -1.51 -20.08
N GLN A 89 -11.82 -2.00 -18.97
CA GLN A 89 -13.01 -1.40 -18.38
C GLN A 89 -12.77 0.08 -18.04
N SER A 90 -13.69 0.94 -18.46
CA SER A 90 -13.62 2.37 -18.15
C SER A 90 -13.78 2.62 -16.65
N PHE A 91 -13.21 3.72 -16.17
CA PHE A 91 -13.44 4.19 -14.81
C PHE A 91 -14.94 4.45 -14.55
N SER A 92 -15.41 4.06 -13.36
CA SER A 92 -16.78 4.32 -12.91
C SER A 92 -16.78 5.16 -11.63
N PRO A 93 -17.39 6.37 -11.64
CA PRO A 93 -17.51 7.19 -10.44
C PRO A 93 -18.53 6.62 -9.43
N ILE A 94 -19.47 5.79 -9.91
CA ILE A 94 -20.54 5.22 -9.07
C ILE A 94 -20.00 4.07 -8.22
N GLY A 95 -19.17 3.20 -8.82
CA GLY A 95 -18.60 2.02 -8.18
C GLY A 95 -17.50 2.31 -7.15
N PHE A 96 -16.79 1.28 -6.73
CA PHE A 96 -15.59 1.44 -5.91
C PHE A 96 -14.51 2.16 -6.73
N ASN A 97 -13.87 3.15 -6.13
CA ASN A 97 -12.68 3.78 -6.69
C ASN A 97 -11.89 4.47 -5.58
N PHE A 98 -10.62 4.73 -5.87
CA PHE A 98 -9.70 5.32 -4.90
C PHE A 98 -9.85 6.84 -4.75
N THR A 99 -10.73 7.51 -5.50
CA THR A 99 -11.04 8.93 -5.23
C THR A 99 -11.85 9.09 -3.94
N LYS A 100 -12.54 8.02 -3.51
CA LYS A 100 -13.39 7.95 -2.32
C LYS A 100 -12.67 7.54 -1.02
N LEU A 101 -11.34 7.42 -1.05
CA LEU A 101 -10.58 7.10 0.17
C LEU A 101 -10.82 8.17 1.24
N THR A 102 -11.02 7.71 2.46
CA THR A 102 -11.04 8.58 3.64
C THR A 102 -9.62 8.98 4.02
N GLN A 103 -9.47 10.10 4.72
CA GLN A 103 -8.17 10.57 5.19
C GLN A 103 -7.44 9.56 6.08
N GLN A 104 -8.18 8.72 6.81
CA GLN A 104 -7.62 7.68 7.69
C GLN A 104 -7.04 6.49 6.90
N GLU A 105 -7.45 6.32 5.64
CA GLU A 105 -6.91 5.28 4.77
C GLU A 105 -5.62 5.73 4.06
N ILE A 106 -5.28 7.02 4.10
CA ILE A 106 -4.09 7.58 3.46
C ILE A 106 -2.96 7.59 4.49
N LEU A 107 -1.86 6.89 4.20
CA LEU A 107 -0.68 6.87 5.06
C LEU A 107 0.12 8.17 4.89
N PHE A 108 0.47 8.52 3.67
CA PHE A 108 1.17 9.76 3.34
C PHE A 108 1.09 10.05 1.83
N ASP A 109 1.28 11.32 1.49
CA ASP A 109 1.45 11.80 0.13
C ASP A 109 2.91 11.65 -0.30
N ILE A 110 3.16 11.33 -1.57
CA ILE A 110 4.51 11.20 -2.15
C ILE A 110 4.70 12.11 -3.37
N GLY A 111 3.74 13.01 -3.60
CA GLY A 111 3.73 14.02 -4.64
C GLY A 111 4.01 15.39 -4.05
N ASN A 112 3.11 16.34 -4.31
CA ASN A 112 3.22 17.74 -3.90
C ASN A 112 2.23 18.12 -2.77
N GLY A 113 1.64 17.14 -2.09
CA GLY A 113 0.62 17.37 -1.05
C GLY A 113 -0.80 17.58 -1.59
N ASP A 114 -1.05 17.36 -2.88
CA ASP A 114 -2.40 17.42 -3.48
C ASP A 114 -3.21 16.12 -3.31
N THR A 115 -2.63 15.09 -2.68
CA THR A 115 -3.19 13.75 -2.49
C THR A 115 -3.42 12.97 -3.78
N ASN A 116 -2.84 13.39 -4.90
CA ASN A 116 -2.99 12.70 -6.17
C ASN A 116 -2.06 11.48 -6.27
N ASP A 117 -0.88 11.57 -5.65
CA ASP A 117 0.10 10.50 -5.53
C ASP A 117 0.32 10.16 -4.06
N ILE A 118 -0.17 8.99 -3.63
CA ILE A 118 -0.22 8.61 -2.23
C ILE A 118 0.19 7.16 -2.01
N VAL A 119 0.64 6.89 -0.79
CA VAL A 119 0.63 5.55 -0.21
C VAL A 119 -0.59 5.45 0.71
N ALA A 120 -1.43 4.45 0.47
CA ALA A 120 -2.64 4.19 1.25
C ALA A 120 -2.60 2.80 1.86
N ILE A 121 -3.40 2.55 2.89
CA ILE A 121 -3.55 1.20 3.42
C ILE A 121 -4.21 0.29 2.37
N ASN A 122 -3.84 -0.99 2.38
CA ASN A 122 -4.76 -1.99 1.87
C ASN A 122 -5.76 -2.31 2.98
N ALA A 123 -7.01 -1.87 2.84
CA ALA A 123 -8.06 -2.07 3.86
C ALA A 123 -8.35 -3.55 4.21
N SER A 124 -7.82 -4.51 3.45
CA SER A 124 -7.82 -5.95 3.77
C SER A 124 -6.40 -6.53 3.62
N PRO A 125 -5.50 -6.20 4.57
CA PRO A 125 -4.07 -6.46 4.45
C PRO A 125 -3.78 -7.96 4.54
N LEU A 126 -2.74 -8.40 3.82
CA LEU A 126 -2.24 -9.77 3.89
C LEU A 126 -1.21 -9.94 5.00
N GLU A 127 -0.35 -8.94 5.15
CA GLU A 127 0.73 -8.86 6.14
C GLU A 127 0.89 -7.41 6.62
N GLN A 128 1.75 -7.22 7.62
CA GLN A 128 2.13 -5.90 8.10
C GLN A 128 2.73 -5.08 6.95
N SER A 129 2.46 -3.77 6.94
CA SER A 129 2.89 -2.85 5.89
C SER A 129 2.35 -3.14 4.48
N HIS A 130 1.39 -4.07 4.30
CA HIS A 130 0.70 -4.22 3.02
C HIS A 130 -0.11 -2.96 2.71
N CYS A 131 0.42 -2.16 1.79
CA CYS A 131 -0.11 -0.88 1.34
C CYS A 131 -0.41 -0.88 -0.17
N LEU A 132 -0.96 0.23 -0.64
CA LEU A 132 -1.24 0.52 -2.04
C LEU A 132 -0.50 1.78 -2.43
N LEU A 133 0.27 1.73 -3.51
CA LEU A 133 0.75 2.91 -4.20
C LEU A 133 -0.33 3.34 -5.21
N LEU A 134 -0.84 4.56 -5.04
CA LEU A 134 -1.86 5.13 -5.90
C LEU A 134 -1.28 6.39 -6.52
N THR A 135 -0.98 6.31 -7.82
CA THR A 135 -0.47 7.44 -8.59
C THR A 135 -1.56 7.99 -9.50
N GLU A 136 -1.53 9.29 -9.73
CA GLU A 136 -2.46 10.00 -10.61
C GLU A 136 -3.94 9.69 -10.31
N ARG A 137 -4.28 9.39 -9.04
CA ARG A 137 -5.57 8.76 -8.69
C ARG A 137 -6.77 9.65 -9.02
N LEU A 138 -6.58 10.97 -9.03
CA LEU A 138 -7.63 11.95 -9.36
C LEU A 138 -7.83 12.12 -10.86
N LYS A 139 -6.95 11.54 -11.70
CA LYS A 139 -7.15 11.47 -13.16
C LYS A 139 -8.22 10.43 -13.55
N CYS A 140 -8.70 9.61 -12.61
CA CYS A 140 -9.73 8.62 -12.84
C CYS A 140 -9.38 7.69 -14.02
N LEU A 141 -8.11 7.30 -14.12
CA LEU A 141 -7.66 6.39 -15.16
C LEU A 141 -8.28 5.00 -14.93
N PRO A 142 -8.57 4.23 -16.00
CA PRO A 142 -8.81 2.79 -15.87
C PRO A 142 -7.56 2.10 -15.27
N GLN A 143 -7.65 0.81 -14.95
CA GLN A 143 -6.56 0.03 -14.34
C GLN A 143 -5.40 -0.22 -15.34
N ILE A 144 -4.71 0.84 -15.74
CA ILE A 144 -3.61 0.86 -16.70
C ILE A 144 -2.38 1.42 -16.00
N MET A 145 -1.24 0.75 -16.22
CA MET A 145 0.06 1.23 -15.80
C MET A 145 0.57 2.29 -16.79
N THR A 146 0.82 3.49 -16.31
CA THR A 146 1.48 4.58 -17.05
C THR A 146 2.99 4.53 -16.84
N GLU A 147 3.77 5.14 -17.75
CA GLU A 147 5.21 5.32 -17.56
C GLU A 147 5.52 6.05 -16.24
N TYR A 148 4.70 7.06 -15.89
CA TYR A 148 4.79 7.78 -14.64
C TYR A 148 4.61 6.85 -13.42
N SER A 149 3.53 6.06 -13.42
CA SER A 149 3.23 5.11 -12.34
C SER A 149 4.35 4.08 -12.16
N LEU A 150 4.90 3.55 -13.26
CA LEU A 150 5.98 2.57 -13.22
C LEU A 150 7.26 3.18 -12.65
N ARG A 151 7.62 4.41 -13.07
CA ARG A 151 8.78 5.11 -12.51
C ARG A 151 8.60 5.34 -11.00
N LYS A 152 7.42 5.76 -10.56
CA LYS A 152 7.12 5.96 -9.13
C LYS A 152 7.22 4.67 -8.31
N VAL A 153 6.76 3.53 -8.85
CA VAL A 153 6.96 2.22 -8.20
C VAL A 153 8.45 1.95 -8.02
N ILE A 154 9.26 2.14 -9.07
CA ILE A 154 10.71 1.90 -9.02
C ILE A 154 11.39 2.83 -8.01
N GLU A 155 11.05 4.11 -8.00
CA GLU A 155 11.53 5.09 -7.00
C GLU A 155 11.24 4.58 -5.58
N LEU A 156 10.01 4.15 -5.28
CA LEU A 156 9.65 3.60 -3.97
C LEU A 156 10.36 2.29 -3.62
N CYS A 157 10.58 1.41 -4.60
CA CYS A 157 11.39 0.22 -4.39
C CYS A 157 12.83 0.61 -4.00
N LEU A 158 13.43 1.58 -4.69
CA LEU A 158 14.78 2.05 -4.36
C LEU A 158 14.86 2.75 -2.99
N LEU A 159 13.76 3.29 -2.47
CA LEU A 159 13.76 3.92 -1.14
C LEU A 159 13.82 2.92 0.02
N SER A 160 13.45 1.65 -0.19
CA SER A 160 13.38 0.65 0.88
C SER A 160 14.62 -0.24 0.92
N ASN A 161 15.02 -0.62 2.14
CA ASN A 161 16.10 -1.57 2.40
C ASN A 161 15.59 -2.97 2.79
N LEU A 162 14.29 -3.21 2.71
CA LEU A 162 13.66 -4.46 3.17
C LEU A 162 13.38 -5.46 2.04
N TRP A 163 13.97 -5.24 0.85
CA TRP A 163 13.85 -6.14 -0.29
C TRP A 163 14.84 -7.30 -0.26
#